data_AF-A0A1F2R3I7-F1
#
_entry.id   AF-A0A1F2R3I7-F1
#
_cell.length_a   1.000
_cell.length_b   1.000
_cell.length_c   1.000
_cell.angle_alpha   90.00
_cell.angle_beta   90.00
_cell.angle_gamma   90.00
#
_symmetry.space_group_name_H-M   'P 1'
#
loop_
_entity.id
_entity.type
_entity.pdbx_description
1 polymer ?
#
loop_
_entity_poly.entity_id
_entity_poly.type
_entity_poly.pdbx_seq_one_letter_code
_entity_poly.pdbx_strand_id
1 'polypeptide(L)'
;MQKRLAAAMAGAIAVACVVGGTVGLRGQVQGPDAQLINRAAEALGGRSRILAVKTIQVIGYGQQAAQNGGGNITGSPDAPQKWQNVLDYHRTIDLERGRMRTQQRVKSNFVFAVAGQQLGLNRADAVVDLETGARQGRLDALTNPVAVVRAALDPATKLSNVRRSGSLQLVDVTVKQGDTLTLGIDATSNLPASVTYVVANGNLGDLTLTTRYSGWVPVNGVQLPLGYATTSDWRNIVQNTLFVDRNIVDAPIEEIVPPVPGAGRGAGGGRGGAGGGQAAPIQATKVADHVWYSGGATIFEFDDHMTMFEAYGGDARVQALVTLANRLVPGKRLTQLIVSHHHFDHSAGVRAAVAAGLTLISRRGNEGIFREMTSRPATQFPDALGRNPQPLKFIPVDDRLKLKDGTNEVDIYHVIGNNHMADAVLAHVPASSLLVEADLTTQNWDYQWWGGSYMDNIEHRKIKVVTNLAVHAQQPVPIAEIVSAIEKQVVGAQEMCARAAAAQFFQPGCPVQYTRALPGTN
;
A
#
# COMPACT_ATOMS: atom_id res chain seq x y z
N MET A 1 -63.09 52.37 -75.14
CA MET A 1 -64.56 52.32 -74.95
C MET A 1 -64.90 51.21 -73.96
N GLN A 2 -65.50 51.62 -72.83
CA GLN A 2 -66.45 50.89 -71.98
C GLN A 2 -66.10 49.52 -71.33
N LYS A 3 -66.12 49.56 -69.98
CA LYS A 3 -66.77 48.63 -69.00
C LYS A 3 -66.20 47.19 -68.89
N ARG A 4 -66.19 46.47 -67.75
CA ARG A 4 -66.52 46.63 -66.32
C ARG A 4 -66.25 45.24 -65.66
N LEU A 5 -65.85 45.21 -64.37
CA LEU A 5 -66.05 44.16 -63.34
C LEU A 5 -65.52 42.72 -63.60
N ALA A 6 -65.25 41.84 -62.63
CA ALA A 6 -64.87 41.86 -61.20
C ALA A 6 -64.70 40.37 -60.77
N ALA A 7 -63.89 40.15 -59.73
CA ALA A 7 -63.96 39.06 -58.73
C ALA A 7 -63.59 37.59 -59.10
N ALA A 8 -62.39 37.22 -58.62
CA ALA A 8 -62.00 36.09 -57.75
C ALA A 8 -62.92 34.85 -57.58
N MET A 9 -62.31 33.66 -57.66
CA MET A 9 -62.14 32.77 -56.49
C MET A 9 -61.10 31.66 -56.74
N ALA A 10 -60.47 31.25 -55.64
CA ALA A 10 -59.27 30.43 -55.53
C ALA A 10 -59.50 28.92 -55.71
N GLY A 11 -58.43 28.21 -56.07
CA GLY A 11 -58.31 26.76 -55.99
C GLY A 11 -56.88 26.34 -56.26
N ALA A 12 -56.13 25.99 -55.21
CA ALA A 12 -54.74 25.54 -55.28
C ALA A 12 -54.67 24.03 -55.54
N ILE A 13 -53.92 23.60 -56.57
CA ILE A 13 -53.46 22.20 -56.74
C ILE A 13 -52.05 22.19 -57.37
N ALA A 14 -51.15 21.52 -56.64
CA ALA A 14 -49.98 20.69 -56.98
C ALA A 14 -49.11 20.98 -58.24
N VAL A 15 -47.78 20.80 -58.10
CA VAL A 15 -47.04 19.58 -58.51
C VAL A 15 -45.52 19.78 -58.28
N ALA A 16 -44.88 18.67 -57.96
CA ALA A 16 -43.49 18.46 -57.56
C ALA A 16 -42.40 18.95 -58.53
N CYS A 17 -41.25 19.32 -57.97
CA CYS A 17 -39.94 19.27 -58.62
C CYS A 17 -38.94 18.56 -57.69
N VAL A 18 -38.39 17.46 -58.19
CA VAL A 18 -37.32 16.69 -57.56
C VAL A 18 -36.01 17.44 -57.76
N VAL A 19 -35.32 17.78 -56.67
CA VAL A 19 -33.92 18.22 -56.69
C VAL A 19 -33.12 17.23 -55.86
N GLY A 20 -32.20 16.53 -56.53
CA GLY A 20 -31.27 15.59 -55.90
C GLY A 20 -30.31 16.33 -54.97
N GLY A 21 -30.46 16.13 -53.66
CA GLY A 21 -29.49 16.54 -52.66
C GLY A 21 -28.49 15.42 -52.39
N THR A 22 -27.24 15.62 -52.77
CA THR A 22 -26.11 14.85 -52.25
C THR A 22 -25.98 15.14 -50.76
N VAL A 23 -26.43 14.21 -49.92
CA VAL A 23 -26.15 14.22 -48.48
C VAL A 23 -24.66 13.91 -48.32
N GLY A 24 -23.85 14.96 -48.23
CA GLY A 24 -22.48 14.83 -47.73
C GLY A 24 -22.53 14.36 -46.28
N LEU A 25 -22.18 13.10 -46.05
CA LEU A 25 -21.81 12.58 -44.74
C LEU A 25 -20.62 13.41 -44.23
N ARG A 26 -20.90 14.42 -43.39
CA ARG A 26 -19.86 15.08 -42.59
C ARG A 26 -19.36 14.03 -41.60
N GLY A 27 -18.24 13.37 -41.93
CA GLY A 27 -17.47 12.62 -40.95
C GLY A 27 -17.12 13.57 -39.79
N GLN A 28 -17.59 13.25 -38.58
CA GLN A 28 -17.14 13.96 -37.38
C GLN A 28 -15.63 13.80 -37.29
N VAL A 29 -14.90 14.91 -37.46
CA VAL A 29 -13.45 14.94 -37.22
C VAL A 29 -13.25 14.63 -35.74
N GLN A 30 -12.76 13.42 -35.45
CA GLN A 30 -12.45 13.00 -34.09
C GLN A 30 -11.38 13.92 -33.51
N GLY A 31 -11.55 14.31 -32.23
CA GLY A 31 -10.59 15.14 -31.51
C GLY A 31 -9.18 14.52 -31.44
N PRO A 32 -8.14 15.34 -31.17
CA PRO A 32 -6.74 14.88 -31.16
C PRO A 32 -6.47 13.78 -30.13
N ASP A 33 -7.24 13.76 -29.04
CA ASP A 33 -7.30 12.73 -28.01
C ASP A 33 -7.85 11.40 -28.53
N ALA A 34 -9.01 11.41 -29.19
CA ALA A 34 -9.60 10.21 -29.78
C ALA A 34 -8.70 9.64 -30.90
N GLN A 35 -8.06 10.49 -31.69
CA GLN A 35 -7.07 10.06 -32.68
C GLN A 35 -5.85 9.38 -32.06
N LEU A 36 -5.35 9.91 -30.93
CA LEU A 36 -4.23 9.31 -30.20
C LEU A 36 -4.59 7.91 -29.68
N ILE A 37 -5.76 7.75 -29.07
CA ILE A 37 -6.24 6.45 -28.59
C ILE A 37 -6.44 5.47 -29.76
N ASN A 38 -6.99 5.92 -30.89
CA ASN A 38 -7.13 5.07 -32.08
C ASN A 38 -5.79 4.59 -32.62
N ARG A 39 -4.76 5.46 -32.69
CA ARG A 39 -3.41 5.02 -33.09
C ARG A 39 -2.84 3.97 -32.14
N ALA A 40 -3.06 4.13 -30.83
CA ALA A 40 -2.64 3.12 -29.86
C ALA A 40 -3.39 1.80 -30.03
N ALA A 41 -4.68 1.84 -30.32
CA ALA A 41 -5.47 0.65 -30.61
C ALA A 41 -4.98 -0.06 -31.88
N GLU A 42 -4.68 0.68 -32.95
CA GLU A 42 -4.10 0.13 -34.18
C GLU A 42 -2.73 -0.52 -33.93
N ALA A 43 -1.84 0.15 -33.20
CA ALA A 43 -0.53 -0.40 -32.84
C ALA A 43 -0.63 -1.67 -31.96
N LEU A 44 -1.62 -1.75 -31.08
CA LEU A 44 -1.85 -2.94 -30.25
C LEU A 44 -2.44 -4.12 -31.01
N GLY A 45 -3.02 -3.95 -32.20
CA GLY A 45 -3.66 -5.07 -32.93
C GLY A 45 -4.93 -4.70 -33.69
N GLY A 46 -5.32 -3.41 -33.71
CA GLY A 46 -6.50 -2.90 -34.40
C GLY A 46 -7.67 -2.64 -33.46
N ARG A 47 -8.39 -1.53 -33.67
CA ARG A 47 -9.54 -1.14 -32.81
C ARG A 47 -10.56 -2.26 -32.63
N SER A 48 -10.98 -2.92 -33.72
CA SER A 48 -11.95 -4.01 -33.67
C SER A 48 -11.44 -5.20 -32.85
N ARG A 49 -10.14 -5.51 -32.95
CA ARG A 49 -9.54 -6.62 -32.21
C ARG A 49 -9.53 -6.32 -30.71
N ILE A 50 -9.11 -5.12 -30.31
CA ILE A 50 -9.04 -4.69 -28.91
C ILE A 50 -10.42 -4.70 -28.23
N LEU A 51 -11.46 -4.26 -28.94
CA LEU A 51 -12.84 -4.32 -28.45
C LEU A 51 -13.38 -5.75 -28.34
N ALA A 52 -12.88 -6.67 -29.18
CA ALA A 52 -13.33 -8.07 -29.23
C ALA A 52 -12.62 -9.00 -28.24
N VAL A 53 -11.49 -8.59 -27.62
CA VAL A 53 -10.79 -9.41 -26.61
C VAL A 53 -11.76 -9.75 -25.47
N LYS A 54 -11.85 -11.00 -25.06
CA LYS A 54 -12.70 -11.45 -23.96
C LYS A 54 -11.90 -11.69 -22.70
N THR A 55 -10.75 -12.34 -22.82
CA THR A 55 -9.92 -12.72 -21.68
C THR A 55 -8.46 -12.43 -21.92
N ILE A 56 -7.75 -12.01 -20.87
CA ILE A 56 -6.30 -11.85 -20.86
C ILE A 56 -5.76 -12.55 -19.62
N GLN A 57 -4.76 -13.41 -19.78
CA GLN A 57 -4.03 -14.03 -18.67
C GLN A 57 -2.56 -13.61 -18.78
N VAL A 58 -2.00 -13.15 -17.66
CA VAL A 58 -0.58 -12.78 -17.51
C VAL A 58 0.01 -13.71 -16.46
N ILE A 59 0.94 -14.56 -16.87
CA ILE A 59 1.63 -15.54 -16.02
C ILE A 59 3.10 -15.15 -15.94
N GLY A 60 3.68 -15.14 -14.75
CA GLY A 60 5.08 -14.79 -14.57
C GLY A 60 5.56 -14.81 -13.13
N TYR A 61 6.64 -14.08 -12.89
CA TYR A 61 7.31 -13.96 -11.59
C TYR A 61 7.95 -12.57 -11.47
N GLY A 62 8.46 -12.21 -10.30
CA GLY A 62 8.96 -10.86 -10.11
C GLY A 62 9.46 -10.53 -8.71
N GLN A 63 9.47 -9.24 -8.40
CA GLN A 63 9.87 -8.72 -7.09
C GLN A 63 9.05 -7.52 -6.70
N GLN A 64 8.73 -7.41 -5.41
CA GLN A 64 8.07 -6.25 -4.82
C GLN A 64 8.82 -5.71 -3.61
N ALA A 65 8.77 -4.39 -3.41
CA ALA A 65 9.38 -3.73 -2.26
C ALA A 65 8.56 -4.01 -0.99
N ALA A 66 9.22 -4.45 0.09
CA ALA A 66 8.55 -4.69 1.36
C ALA A 66 7.90 -3.40 1.87
N GLN A 67 6.59 -3.47 2.16
CA GLN A 67 5.79 -2.32 2.56
C GLN A 67 5.88 -1.11 1.61
N ASN A 68 6.00 -1.34 0.29
CA ASN A 68 6.19 -0.29 -0.73
C ASN A 68 7.42 0.59 -0.50
N GLY A 69 8.49 0.04 0.09
CA GLY A 69 9.70 0.76 0.46
C GLY A 69 9.74 1.23 1.91
N GLY A 70 8.62 1.16 2.62
CA GLY A 70 8.51 1.56 4.02
C GLY A 70 9.14 0.61 5.03
N GLY A 71 9.48 -0.62 4.63
CA GLY A 71 9.95 -1.67 5.55
C GLY A 71 11.48 -1.76 5.68
N ASN A 72 12.23 -0.79 5.16
CA ASN A 72 13.69 -0.85 5.10
C ASN A 72 14.32 -0.79 6.51
N ILE A 73 15.62 -1.13 6.61
CA ILE A 73 16.29 -1.27 7.91
C ILE A 73 16.39 0.06 8.70
N THR A 74 16.43 1.19 7.99
CA THR A 74 16.52 2.56 8.52
C THR A 74 15.65 3.49 7.66
N GLY A 75 15.24 4.63 8.24
CA GLY A 75 14.49 5.67 7.55
C GLY A 75 15.31 6.45 6.50
N SER A 76 16.62 6.21 6.43
CA SER A 76 17.52 6.85 5.45
C SER A 76 17.03 6.67 4.00
N PRO A 77 17.12 7.70 3.14
CA PRO A 77 16.93 7.57 1.70
C PRO A 77 17.86 6.55 1.04
N ASP A 78 19.05 6.33 1.61
CA ASP A 78 20.06 5.40 1.10
C ASP A 78 19.91 3.98 1.66
N ALA A 79 18.85 3.71 2.44
CA ALA A 79 18.61 2.40 3.01
C ALA A 79 18.45 1.34 1.89
N PRO A 80 19.12 0.18 1.98
CA PRO A 80 18.95 -0.88 1.00
C PRO A 80 17.49 -1.37 1.01
N GLN A 81 16.93 -1.54 -0.19
CA GLN A 81 15.55 -1.97 -0.33
C GLN A 81 15.39 -3.43 0.12
N LYS A 82 14.49 -3.67 1.09
CA LYS A 82 14.03 -5.02 1.41
C LYS A 82 13.12 -5.52 0.28
N TRP A 83 13.53 -6.59 -0.39
CA TRP A 83 12.78 -7.19 -1.50
C TRP A 83 12.02 -8.45 -1.08
N GLN A 84 10.85 -8.63 -1.67
CA GLN A 84 10.12 -9.89 -1.67
C GLN A 84 10.05 -10.43 -3.10
N ASN A 85 10.45 -11.68 -3.30
CA ASN A 85 10.25 -12.36 -4.57
C ASN A 85 8.78 -12.74 -4.74
N VAL A 86 8.21 -12.38 -5.87
CA VAL A 86 6.97 -12.96 -6.39
C VAL A 86 7.38 -14.23 -7.13
N LEU A 87 7.22 -15.38 -6.48
CA LEU A 87 7.66 -16.68 -6.98
C LEU A 87 6.75 -17.22 -8.08
N ASP A 88 5.47 -16.85 -8.01
CA ASP A 88 4.42 -17.27 -8.93
C ASP A 88 3.39 -16.14 -9.01
N TYR A 89 2.99 -15.78 -10.22
CA TYR A 89 2.03 -14.70 -10.48
C TYR A 89 1.12 -15.08 -11.64
N HIS A 90 -0.19 -15.03 -11.37
CA HIS A 90 -1.23 -15.28 -12.35
C HIS A 90 -2.26 -14.16 -12.24
N ARG A 91 -2.40 -13.33 -13.28
CA ARG A 91 -3.48 -12.34 -13.39
C ARG A 91 -4.37 -12.68 -14.56
N THR A 92 -5.64 -12.93 -14.29
CA THR A 92 -6.68 -13.16 -15.29
C THR A 92 -7.65 -11.98 -15.29
N ILE A 93 -7.83 -11.35 -16.44
CA ILE A 93 -8.79 -10.27 -16.68
C ILE A 93 -9.88 -10.82 -17.60
N ASP A 94 -11.09 -10.98 -17.08
CA ASP A 94 -12.31 -11.29 -17.82
C ASP A 94 -12.99 -9.98 -18.21
N LEU A 95 -12.77 -9.54 -19.44
CA LEU A 95 -13.34 -8.32 -20.01
C LEU A 95 -14.79 -8.52 -20.47
N GLU A 96 -15.27 -9.75 -20.59
CA GLU A 96 -16.66 -10.06 -20.95
C GLU A 96 -17.57 -9.90 -19.72
N ARG A 97 -17.11 -10.37 -18.56
CA ARG A 97 -17.85 -10.29 -17.28
C ARG A 97 -17.41 -9.15 -16.37
N GLY A 98 -16.38 -8.39 -16.76
CA GLY A 98 -15.89 -7.24 -16.00
C GLY A 98 -15.26 -7.65 -14.67
N ARG A 99 -14.37 -8.65 -14.66
CA ARG A 99 -13.72 -9.15 -13.44
C ARG A 99 -12.22 -9.35 -13.64
N MET A 100 -11.47 -9.27 -12.55
CA MET A 100 -10.05 -9.64 -12.52
C MET A 100 -9.78 -10.53 -11.30
N ARG A 101 -8.98 -11.58 -11.50
CA ARG A 101 -8.39 -12.38 -10.41
C ARG A 101 -6.88 -12.25 -10.48
N THR A 102 -6.23 -11.97 -9.36
CA THR A 102 -4.78 -11.98 -9.20
C THR A 102 -4.42 -13.00 -8.13
N GLN A 103 -3.65 -14.01 -8.53
CA GLN A 103 -3.07 -15.00 -7.66
C GLN A 103 -1.57 -14.79 -7.65
N GLN A 104 -0.97 -14.81 -6.46
CA GLN A 104 0.47 -14.71 -6.36
C GLN A 104 1.00 -15.46 -5.14
N ARG A 105 2.25 -15.88 -5.22
CA ARG A 105 3.01 -16.50 -4.13
C ARG A 105 4.26 -15.68 -3.86
N VAL A 106 4.46 -15.25 -2.62
CA VAL A 106 5.55 -14.33 -2.27
C VAL A 106 6.47 -14.87 -1.19
N LYS A 107 7.78 -14.62 -1.33
CA LYS A 107 8.84 -14.97 -0.37
C LYS A 107 9.68 -13.75 -0.04
N SER A 108 9.99 -13.53 1.23
CA SER A 108 10.94 -12.48 1.64
C SER A 108 12.38 -12.89 1.32
N ASN A 109 13.17 -11.99 0.72
CA ASN A 109 14.62 -12.17 0.49
C ASN A 109 15.46 -11.63 1.67
N PHE A 110 14.82 -11.46 2.81
CA PHE A 110 15.40 -11.02 4.06
C PHE A 110 14.78 -11.87 5.17
N VAL A 111 15.41 -11.88 6.34
CA VAL A 111 14.89 -12.60 7.50
C VAL A 111 13.53 -12.04 7.92
N PHE A 112 12.53 -12.91 8.06
CA PHE A 112 11.23 -12.52 8.58
C PHE A 112 10.71 -13.57 9.56
N ALA A 113 10.00 -13.11 10.59
CA ALA A 113 9.63 -13.92 11.74
C ALA A 113 8.50 -14.94 11.49
N VAL A 114 7.83 -14.85 10.32
CA VAL A 114 6.73 -15.73 9.94
C VAL A 114 7.17 -16.71 8.84
N ALA A 115 6.96 -18.00 9.06
CA ALA A 115 7.35 -19.09 8.18
C ALA A 115 6.74 -18.96 6.79
N GLY A 116 5.49 -18.50 6.70
CA GLY A 116 4.83 -18.26 5.42
C GLY A 116 5.57 -17.27 4.52
N GLN A 117 6.09 -16.17 5.08
CA GLN A 117 6.89 -15.21 4.31
C GLN A 117 8.28 -15.76 4.01
N GLN A 118 8.88 -16.45 4.98
CA GLN A 118 10.26 -16.90 4.91
C GLN A 118 10.44 -18.08 3.93
N LEU A 119 9.48 -19.01 3.89
CA LEU A 119 9.50 -20.20 3.02
C LEU A 119 8.72 -19.99 1.71
N GLY A 120 8.21 -18.78 1.50
CA GLY A 120 7.41 -18.45 0.34
C GLY A 120 6.07 -19.17 0.29
N LEU A 121 5.45 -19.50 1.42
CA LEU A 121 4.12 -20.14 1.47
C LEU A 121 2.97 -19.12 1.44
N ASN A 122 3.30 -17.82 1.54
CA ASN A 122 2.31 -16.76 1.44
C ASN A 122 1.70 -16.70 0.04
N ARG A 123 0.44 -17.11 -0.04
CA ARG A 123 -0.38 -17.03 -1.25
C ARG A 123 -1.42 -15.94 -1.07
N ALA A 124 -1.56 -15.09 -2.07
CA ALA A 124 -2.64 -14.14 -2.18
C ALA A 124 -3.53 -14.54 -3.35
N ASP A 125 -4.83 -14.41 -3.18
CA ASP A 125 -5.85 -14.61 -4.20
C ASP A 125 -6.87 -13.48 -4.06
N ALA A 126 -6.84 -12.55 -5.01
CA ALA A 126 -7.63 -11.34 -4.97
C ALA A 126 -8.52 -11.27 -6.20
N VAL A 127 -9.83 -11.18 -5.98
CA VAL A 127 -10.80 -10.94 -7.04
C VAL A 127 -11.32 -9.51 -6.94
N VAL A 128 -11.42 -8.84 -8.09
CA VAL A 128 -11.93 -7.48 -8.24
C VAL A 128 -13.02 -7.46 -9.29
N ASP A 129 -14.16 -6.91 -8.92
CA ASP A 129 -15.20 -6.51 -9.87
C ASP A 129 -14.81 -5.16 -10.51
N LEU A 130 -14.74 -5.10 -11.83
CA LEU A 130 -14.24 -3.93 -12.57
C LEU A 130 -15.25 -2.78 -12.65
N GLU A 131 -16.50 -3.00 -12.23
CA GLU A 131 -17.53 -1.98 -12.16
C GLU A 131 -17.66 -1.42 -10.74
N THR A 132 -17.74 -2.30 -9.75
CA THR A 132 -18.14 -1.99 -8.37
C THR A 132 -17.07 -2.27 -7.33
N GLY A 133 -16.01 -2.99 -7.70
CA GLY A 133 -14.92 -3.34 -6.79
C GLY A 133 -14.10 -2.13 -6.35
N ALA A 134 -13.21 -2.32 -5.37
CA ALA A 134 -12.40 -1.22 -4.84
C ALA A 134 -11.60 -0.50 -5.93
N ARG A 135 -11.58 0.84 -5.90
CA ARG A 135 -10.90 1.71 -6.88
C ARG A 135 -9.48 1.26 -7.20
N GLN A 136 -8.69 0.92 -6.18
CA GLN A 136 -7.32 0.42 -6.38
C GLN A 136 -7.28 -0.82 -7.28
N GLY A 137 -8.17 -1.78 -7.04
CA GLY A 137 -8.24 -3.00 -7.84
C GLY A 137 -8.65 -2.73 -9.28
N ARG A 138 -9.59 -1.78 -9.50
CA ARG A 138 -10.00 -1.36 -10.85
C ARG A 138 -8.84 -0.71 -11.60
N LEU A 139 -8.08 0.18 -10.95
CA LEU A 139 -6.89 0.79 -11.52
C LEU A 139 -5.77 -0.23 -11.77
N ASP A 140 -5.57 -1.19 -10.87
CA ASP A 140 -4.62 -2.30 -11.06
C ASP A 140 -4.96 -3.11 -12.34
N ALA A 141 -6.25 -3.30 -12.67
CA ALA A 141 -6.66 -3.94 -13.92
C ALA A 141 -6.33 -3.08 -15.15
N LEU A 142 -6.51 -1.75 -15.04
CA LEU A 142 -6.14 -0.78 -16.07
C LEU A 142 -4.62 -0.58 -16.21
N THR A 143 -3.79 -1.25 -15.41
CA THR A 143 -2.35 -1.33 -15.71
C THR A 143 -2.05 -2.29 -16.87
N ASN A 144 -3.00 -3.08 -17.36
CA ASN A 144 -2.81 -3.84 -18.58
C ASN A 144 -3.06 -2.95 -19.83
N PRO A 145 -2.15 -2.94 -20.82
CA PRO A 145 -2.23 -2.00 -21.95
C PRO A 145 -3.45 -2.22 -22.85
N VAL A 146 -3.89 -3.47 -23.03
CA VAL A 146 -5.12 -3.77 -23.80
C VAL A 146 -6.35 -3.33 -23.00
N ALA A 147 -6.37 -3.58 -21.69
CA ALA A 147 -7.49 -3.17 -20.84
C ALA A 147 -7.67 -1.65 -20.80
N VAL A 148 -6.59 -0.87 -20.65
CA VAL A 148 -6.67 0.59 -20.61
C VAL A 148 -7.02 1.21 -21.96
N VAL A 149 -6.47 0.70 -23.07
CA VAL A 149 -6.84 1.21 -24.40
C VAL A 149 -8.29 0.84 -24.73
N ARG A 150 -8.74 -0.36 -24.38
CA ARG A 150 -10.16 -0.72 -24.50
C ARG A 150 -11.06 0.21 -23.70
N ALA A 151 -10.71 0.50 -22.44
CA ALA A 151 -11.47 1.43 -21.62
C ALA A 151 -11.47 2.85 -22.22
N ALA A 152 -10.35 3.29 -22.79
CA ALA A 152 -10.23 4.58 -23.47
C ALA A 152 -11.04 4.69 -24.78
N LEU A 153 -11.37 3.56 -25.42
CA LEU A 153 -12.22 3.50 -26.61
C LEU A 153 -13.72 3.51 -26.30
N ASP A 154 -14.10 3.29 -25.04
CA ASP A 154 -15.50 3.32 -24.58
C ASP A 154 -16.07 4.74 -24.77
N PRO A 155 -17.23 4.90 -25.42
CA PRO A 155 -17.85 6.22 -25.61
C PRO A 155 -18.18 6.97 -24.30
N ALA A 156 -18.33 6.26 -23.17
CA ALA A 156 -18.55 6.86 -21.85
C ALA A 156 -17.25 7.34 -21.18
N THR A 157 -16.08 7.04 -21.74
CA THR A 157 -14.80 7.50 -21.23
C THR A 157 -14.51 8.91 -21.70
N LYS A 158 -14.14 9.78 -20.76
CA LYS A 158 -13.70 11.14 -21.04
C LYS A 158 -12.19 11.15 -21.24
N LEU A 159 -11.76 11.61 -22.41
CA LEU A 159 -10.36 11.87 -22.71
C LEU A 159 -10.07 13.37 -22.59
N SER A 160 -8.89 13.73 -22.11
CA SER A 160 -8.49 15.13 -21.98
C SER A 160 -6.98 15.32 -21.87
N ASN A 161 -6.53 16.57 -21.88
CA ASN A 161 -5.17 16.97 -21.53
C ASN A 161 -4.06 16.24 -22.32
N VAL A 162 -4.24 16.17 -23.63
CA VAL A 162 -3.21 15.63 -24.53
C VAL A 162 -1.98 16.53 -24.49
N ARG A 163 -0.83 15.95 -24.16
CA ARG A 163 0.44 16.68 -24.00
C ARG A 163 1.62 15.79 -24.37
N ARG A 164 2.79 16.40 -24.63
CA ARG A 164 4.04 15.67 -24.84
C ARG A 164 4.91 15.71 -23.58
N SER A 165 5.62 14.62 -23.31
CA SER A 165 6.64 14.52 -22.27
C SER A 165 7.76 13.62 -22.77
N GLY A 166 8.90 14.21 -23.16
CA GLY A 166 9.98 13.48 -23.82
C GLY A 166 9.48 12.77 -25.08
N SER A 167 9.70 11.45 -25.16
CA SER A 167 9.21 10.60 -26.26
C SER A 167 7.75 10.18 -26.14
N LEU A 168 7.05 10.57 -25.08
CA LEU A 168 5.67 10.14 -24.83
C LEU A 168 4.64 11.20 -25.24
N GLN A 169 3.54 10.74 -25.84
CA GLN A 169 2.27 11.46 -25.87
C GLN A 169 1.41 10.99 -24.69
N LEU A 170 1.04 11.90 -23.80
CA LEU A 170 0.23 11.63 -22.62
C LEU A 170 -1.22 12.06 -22.89
N VAL A 171 -2.18 11.29 -22.39
CA VAL A 171 -3.61 11.62 -22.38
C VAL A 171 -4.21 11.20 -21.05
N ASP A 172 -5.01 12.08 -20.46
CA ASP A 172 -5.74 11.76 -19.24
C ASP A 172 -7.04 11.05 -19.61
N VAL A 173 -7.28 9.91 -18.96
CA VAL A 173 -8.39 8.99 -19.20
C VAL A 173 -9.21 8.92 -17.93
N THR A 174 -10.44 9.44 -17.97
CA THR A 174 -11.44 9.27 -16.91
C THR A 174 -12.49 8.28 -17.39
N VAL A 175 -12.40 7.05 -16.89
CA VAL A 175 -13.34 5.98 -17.24
C VAL A 175 -14.71 6.22 -16.61
N LYS A 176 -15.74 5.50 -17.06
CA LYS A 176 -17.14 5.68 -16.63
C LYS A 176 -17.36 5.63 -15.11
N GLN A 177 -16.54 4.87 -14.38
CA GLN A 177 -16.60 4.79 -12.91
C GLN A 177 -16.07 6.05 -12.20
N GLY A 178 -15.55 7.03 -12.95
CA GLY A 178 -14.92 8.25 -12.45
C GLY A 178 -13.44 8.08 -12.09
N ASP A 179 -12.86 6.90 -12.29
CA ASP A 179 -11.43 6.68 -12.06
C ASP A 179 -10.60 7.37 -13.15
N THR A 180 -9.63 8.17 -12.71
CA THR A 180 -8.74 8.91 -13.60
C THR A 180 -7.32 8.36 -13.55
N LEU A 181 -6.72 8.18 -14.73
CA LEU A 181 -5.32 7.84 -14.95
C LEU A 181 -4.75 8.63 -16.14
N THR A 182 -3.44 8.68 -16.28
CA THR A 182 -2.76 9.16 -17.48
C THR A 182 -2.18 7.97 -18.24
N LEU A 183 -2.59 7.82 -19.50
CA LEU A 183 -1.99 6.86 -20.44
C LEU A 183 -0.86 7.57 -21.19
N GLY A 184 0.35 7.03 -21.09
CA GLY A 184 1.50 7.43 -21.90
C GLY A 184 1.66 6.50 -23.09
N ILE A 185 1.74 7.07 -24.29
CA ILE A 185 1.90 6.36 -25.57
C ILE A 185 3.23 6.79 -26.18
N ASP A 186 4.05 5.84 -26.60
CA ASP A 186 5.31 6.14 -27.27
C ASP A 186 5.04 6.78 -28.64
N ALA A 187 5.66 7.94 -28.91
CA ALA A 187 5.36 8.73 -30.09
C ALA A 187 5.84 8.08 -31.40
N THR A 188 6.71 7.07 -31.34
CA THR A 188 7.27 6.40 -32.52
C THR A 188 6.48 5.14 -32.87
N SER A 189 6.34 4.24 -31.89
CA SER A 189 5.65 2.95 -32.07
C SER A 189 4.13 3.06 -31.95
N ASN A 190 3.61 4.14 -31.35
CA ASN A 190 2.22 4.28 -30.91
C ASN A 190 1.77 3.21 -29.89
N LEU A 191 2.67 2.36 -29.38
CA LEU A 191 2.32 1.43 -28.31
C LEU A 191 2.18 2.18 -26.98
N PRO A 192 1.27 1.75 -26.08
CA PRO A 192 1.29 2.21 -24.69
C PRO A 192 2.69 2.03 -24.09
N ALA A 193 3.21 3.03 -23.40
CA ALA A 193 4.49 2.97 -22.71
C ALA A 193 4.32 2.97 -21.19
N SER A 194 3.26 3.61 -20.69
CA SER A 194 3.00 3.67 -19.25
C SER A 194 1.55 3.97 -18.90
N VAL A 195 1.15 3.60 -17.68
CA VAL A 195 -0.06 4.08 -17.02
C VAL A 195 0.33 4.71 -15.68
N THR A 196 -0.08 5.96 -15.47
CA THR A 196 0.17 6.72 -14.24
C THR A 196 -1.14 7.03 -13.53
N TYR A 197 -1.21 6.80 -12.23
CA TYR A 197 -2.42 7.05 -11.44
C TYR A 197 -2.05 7.35 -9.97
N VAL A 198 -2.97 8.01 -9.27
CA VAL A 198 -2.78 8.38 -7.87
C VAL A 198 -3.65 7.50 -6.98
N VAL A 199 -3.07 7.06 -5.86
CA VAL A 199 -3.68 6.21 -4.85
C VAL A 199 -3.58 6.85 -3.48
N ALA A 200 -4.54 6.58 -2.61
CA ALA A 200 -4.45 6.95 -1.20
C ALA A 200 -3.44 6.04 -0.49
N ASN A 201 -2.53 6.62 0.29
CA ASN A 201 -1.56 5.89 1.11
C ASN A 201 -1.54 6.46 2.53
N GLY A 202 -1.75 5.62 3.54
CA GLY A 202 -1.83 6.07 4.94
C GLY A 202 -0.58 6.74 5.49
N ASN A 203 0.60 6.44 4.93
CA ASN A 203 1.88 7.03 5.35
C ASN A 203 2.30 8.22 4.48
N LEU A 204 1.91 8.23 3.20
CA LEU A 204 2.46 9.14 2.19
C LEU A 204 1.43 10.10 1.58
N GLY A 205 0.17 10.06 2.04
CA GLY A 205 -0.92 10.86 1.49
C GLY A 205 -1.28 10.39 0.07
N ASP A 206 -1.30 11.32 -0.88
CA ASP A 206 -1.43 10.98 -2.29
C ASP A 206 -0.11 10.40 -2.81
N LEU A 207 -0.17 9.18 -3.31
CA LEU A 207 0.97 8.47 -3.89
C LEU A 207 0.73 8.27 -5.38
N THR A 208 1.65 8.77 -6.21
CA THR A 208 1.57 8.58 -7.66
C THR A 208 2.32 7.32 -8.04
N LEU A 209 1.62 6.38 -8.67
CA LEU A 209 2.19 5.15 -9.22
C LEU A 209 2.28 5.26 -10.73
N THR A 210 3.40 4.82 -11.30
CA THR A 210 3.59 4.71 -12.75
C THR A 210 4.01 3.29 -13.10
N THR A 211 3.17 2.58 -13.83
CA THR A 211 3.49 1.27 -14.42
C THR A 211 4.04 1.48 -15.82
N ARG A 212 5.24 0.97 -16.10
CA ARG A 212 5.88 1.00 -17.42
C ARG A 212 5.93 -0.39 -18.03
N TYR A 213 5.92 -0.44 -19.35
CA TYR A 213 5.94 -1.67 -20.15
C TYR A 213 7.28 -1.86 -20.87
N SER A 214 7.69 -3.11 -21.07
CA SER A 214 8.86 -3.45 -21.88
C SER A 214 8.69 -4.80 -22.59
N GLY A 215 9.43 -4.99 -23.68
CA GLY A 215 9.48 -6.25 -24.44
C GLY A 215 8.14 -6.66 -25.06
N TRP A 216 7.74 -6.04 -26.17
CA TRP A 216 6.44 -6.33 -26.80
C TRP A 216 6.50 -7.58 -27.69
N VAL A 217 5.49 -8.44 -27.57
CA VAL A 217 5.31 -9.64 -28.39
C VAL A 217 3.87 -9.78 -28.89
N PRO A 218 3.67 -10.29 -30.11
CA PRO A 218 2.33 -10.58 -30.64
C PRO A 218 1.78 -11.88 -30.03
N VAL A 219 0.55 -11.82 -29.52
CA VAL A 219 -0.19 -12.96 -28.95
C VAL A 219 -1.63 -12.91 -29.43
N ASN A 220 -2.06 -13.90 -30.21
CA ASN A 220 -3.43 -13.99 -30.75
C ASN A 220 -3.95 -12.66 -31.37
N GLY A 221 -3.10 -12.02 -32.18
CA GLY A 221 -3.43 -10.77 -32.88
C GLY A 221 -3.36 -9.50 -32.04
N VAL A 222 -2.88 -9.54 -30.79
CA VAL A 222 -2.61 -8.34 -29.99
C VAL A 222 -1.16 -8.27 -29.52
N GLN A 223 -0.60 -7.06 -29.42
CA GLN A 223 0.70 -6.82 -28.81
C GLN A 223 0.54 -6.78 -27.28
N LEU A 224 1.38 -7.54 -26.58
CA LEU A 224 1.43 -7.55 -25.11
C LEU A 224 2.88 -7.48 -24.61
N PRO A 225 3.14 -6.82 -23.47
CA PRO A 225 4.49 -6.67 -22.94
C PRO A 225 4.94 -7.93 -22.18
N LEU A 226 6.25 -8.11 -22.13
CA LEU A 226 6.94 -9.13 -21.35
C LEU A 226 7.45 -8.63 -19.99
N GLY A 227 7.42 -7.31 -19.76
CA GLY A 227 7.84 -6.70 -18.51
C GLY A 227 6.90 -5.60 -18.04
N TYR A 228 6.58 -5.61 -16.74
CA TYR A 228 5.92 -4.50 -16.05
C TYR A 228 6.83 -4.00 -14.92
N ALA A 229 6.94 -2.69 -14.78
CA ALA A 229 7.61 -2.08 -13.63
C ALA A 229 6.76 -0.93 -13.07
N THR A 230 6.29 -1.06 -11.84
CA THR A 230 5.50 -0.03 -11.14
C THR A 230 6.39 0.71 -10.16
N THR A 231 6.52 2.02 -10.35
CA THR A 231 7.34 2.91 -9.52
C THR A 231 6.48 3.97 -8.84
N SER A 232 6.75 4.27 -7.57
CA SER A 232 6.13 5.41 -6.87
C SER A 232 6.94 6.69 -7.00
N ASP A 233 6.27 7.84 -6.96
CA ASP A 233 6.90 9.17 -6.90
C ASP A 233 7.60 9.46 -5.55
N TRP A 234 7.37 8.64 -4.53
CA TRP A 234 8.16 8.67 -3.30
C TRP A 234 9.47 7.91 -3.49
N ARG A 235 10.60 8.64 -3.37
CA ARG A 235 11.99 8.16 -3.51
C ARG A 235 12.27 7.34 -4.77
N ASN A 236 11.41 7.42 -5.80
CA ASN A 236 11.45 6.58 -6.99
C ASN A 236 11.48 5.07 -6.69
N ILE A 237 10.83 4.63 -5.61
CA ILE A 237 10.80 3.22 -5.22
C ILE A 237 10.08 2.41 -6.30
N VAL A 238 10.77 1.39 -6.82
CA VAL A 238 10.14 0.37 -7.66
C VAL A 238 9.33 -0.55 -6.73
N GLN A 239 8.02 -0.36 -6.70
CA GLN A 239 7.12 -1.13 -5.83
C GLN A 239 6.96 -2.56 -6.31
N ASN A 240 6.92 -2.78 -7.62
CA ASN A 240 6.77 -4.09 -8.21
C ASN A 240 7.45 -4.16 -9.58
N THR A 241 8.05 -5.31 -9.87
CA THR A 241 8.54 -5.72 -11.18
C THR A 241 7.93 -7.08 -11.50
N LEU A 242 7.47 -7.26 -12.73
CA LEU A 242 6.93 -8.53 -13.23
C LEU A 242 7.62 -8.88 -14.53
N PHE A 243 8.22 -10.05 -14.58
CA PHE A 243 8.68 -10.73 -15.79
C PHE A 243 7.58 -11.68 -16.22
N VAL A 244 7.10 -11.53 -17.44
CA VAL A 244 6.00 -12.33 -17.98
C VAL A 244 6.58 -13.51 -18.75
N ASP A 245 6.30 -14.71 -18.28
CA ASP A 245 6.63 -15.95 -18.99
C ASP A 245 5.63 -16.21 -20.11
N ARG A 246 4.35 -15.88 -19.87
CA ARG A 246 3.28 -16.17 -20.81
C ARG A 246 2.14 -15.17 -20.72
N ASN A 247 1.79 -14.63 -21.87
CA ASN A 247 0.52 -13.97 -22.10
C ASN A 247 -0.43 -14.94 -22.83
N ILE A 248 -1.71 -14.97 -22.44
CA ILE A 248 -2.75 -15.77 -23.10
C ILE A 248 -3.96 -14.88 -23.35
N VAL A 249 -4.53 -14.94 -24.55
CA VAL A 249 -5.63 -14.08 -24.98
C VAL A 249 -6.74 -14.93 -25.56
N ASP A 250 -7.97 -14.72 -25.11
CA ASP A 250 -9.20 -15.42 -25.53
C ASP A 250 -9.19 -16.94 -25.32
N ALA A 251 -8.38 -17.40 -24.37
CA ALA A 251 -8.45 -18.78 -23.90
C ALA A 251 -9.54 -18.94 -22.83
N PRO A 252 -10.09 -20.16 -22.66
CA PRO A 252 -10.95 -20.50 -21.54
C PRO A 252 -10.29 -20.13 -20.20
N ILE A 253 -11.11 -19.67 -19.26
CA ILE A 253 -10.71 -19.35 -17.89
C ILE A 253 -11.61 -20.11 -16.92
N GLU A 254 -11.09 -20.39 -15.73
CA GLU A 254 -11.95 -20.76 -14.61
C GLU A 254 -12.91 -19.60 -14.30
N GLU A 255 -14.13 -19.93 -13.89
CA GLU A 255 -15.10 -18.90 -13.52
C GLU A 255 -14.56 -18.06 -12.35
N ILE A 256 -14.45 -16.75 -12.58
CA ILE A 256 -14.08 -15.80 -11.53
C ILE A 256 -15.34 -15.46 -10.75
N VAL A 257 -15.56 -16.17 -9.64
CA VAL A 257 -16.66 -15.88 -8.71
C VAL A 257 -16.28 -14.65 -7.87
N PRO A 258 -17.18 -13.66 -7.69
CA PRO A 258 -16.91 -12.52 -6.83
C PRO A 258 -16.64 -13.00 -5.40
N PRO A 259 -15.73 -12.35 -4.66
CA PRO A 259 -15.54 -12.71 -3.28
C PRO A 259 -16.84 -12.41 -2.52
N VAL A 260 -17.25 -13.31 -1.63
CA VAL A 260 -18.34 -13.03 -0.69
C VAL A 260 -17.93 -11.79 0.12
N PRO A 261 -18.78 -10.76 0.26
CA PRO A 261 -18.47 -9.59 1.08
C PRO A 261 -17.99 -10.02 2.47
N GLY A 262 -16.76 -9.64 2.85
CA GLY A 262 -16.13 -9.99 4.13
C GLY A 262 -15.08 -11.12 4.10
N ALA A 263 -14.86 -11.81 2.97
CA ALA A 263 -13.89 -12.92 2.88
C ALA A 263 -12.43 -12.51 2.53
N GLY A 264 -12.13 -11.22 2.36
CA GLY A 264 -10.81 -10.74 1.95
C GLY A 264 -9.85 -10.49 3.10
N ARG A 265 -9.20 -11.52 3.65
CA ARG A 265 -7.88 -11.35 4.30
C ARG A 265 -6.80 -11.76 3.31
N GLY A 266 -6.37 -10.82 2.48
CA GLY A 266 -5.19 -11.01 1.64
C GLY A 266 -3.95 -11.11 2.52
N ALA A 267 -3.34 -12.29 2.57
CA ALA A 267 -1.97 -12.46 3.01
C ALA A 267 -1.05 -11.82 1.96
N GLY A 268 -0.53 -10.63 2.25
CA GLY A 268 0.39 -9.92 1.37
C GLY A 268 0.93 -8.69 2.07
N GLY A 269 2.17 -8.78 2.56
CA GLY A 269 2.87 -7.64 3.12
C GLY A 269 2.80 -6.45 2.17
N GLY A 270 2.44 -5.28 2.71
CA GLY A 270 2.68 -4.02 2.04
C GLY A 270 1.65 -3.52 1.05
N ARG A 271 0.37 -3.91 1.11
CA ARG A 271 -0.69 -3.09 0.48
C ARG A 271 -1.43 -2.34 1.59
N GLY A 272 -0.99 -1.12 1.86
CA GLY A 272 -1.56 -0.18 2.83
C GLY A 272 -2.95 0.33 2.42
N GLY A 273 -3.89 -0.59 2.23
CA GLY A 273 -5.30 -0.29 2.08
C GLY A 273 -5.97 -0.27 3.44
N ALA A 274 -6.55 0.87 3.80
CA ALA A 274 -7.48 0.99 4.91
C ALA A 274 -8.70 0.09 4.63
N GLY A 275 -8.68 -1.13 5.17
CA GLY A 275 -9.83 -2.04 5.16
C GLY A 275 -10.88 -1.54 6.15
N GLY A 276 -11.94 -0.91 5.62
CA GLY A 276 -13.10 -0.39 6.36
C GLY A 276 -14.04 -1.45 6.91
N GLY A 277 -13.53 -2.39 7.70
CA GLY A 277 -14.36 -3.09 8.68
C GLY A 277 -14.64 -2.16 9.85
N GLN A 278 -15.86 -2.17 10.41
CA GLN A 278 -16.08 -1.57 11.73
C GLN A 278 -15.17 -2.31 12.72
N ALA A 279 -14.06 -1.66 13.09
CA ALA A 279 -13.22 -2.13 14.17
C ALA A 279 -14.08 -2.18 15.43
N ALA A 280 -13.94 -3.27 16.21
CA ALA A 280 -14.52 -3.31 17.54
C ALA A 280 -14.15 -2.02 18.31
N PRO A 281 -15.02 -1.51 19.19
CA PRO A 281 -14.73 -0.29 19.94
C PRO A 281 -13.36 -0.40 20.60
N ILE A 282 -12.49 0.58 20.37
CA ILE A 282 -11.16 0.61 21.00
C ILE A 282 -11.38 0.78 22.50
N GLN A 283 -10.79 -0.13 23.29
CA GLN A 283 -10.82 -0.11 24.74
C GLN A 283 -9.40 -0.06 25.28
N ALA A 284 -9.22 0.64 26.40
CA ALA A 284 -7.96 0.70 27.12
C ALA A 284 -8.12 0.06 28.50
N THR A 285 -7.25 -0.90 28.81
CA THR A 285 -7.18 -1.56 30.11
C THR A 285 -6.10 -0.86 30.94
N LYS A 286 -6.43 -0.42 32.16
CA LYS A 286 -5.41 0.08 33.09
C LYS A 286 -4.52 -1.09 33.51
N VAL A 287 -3.22 -1.01 33.20
CA VAL A 287 -2.25 -2.10 33.45
C VAL A 287 -1.31 -1.79 34.61
N ALA A 288 -1.16 -0.52 34.97
CA ALA A 288 -0.53 -0.04 36.18
C ALA A 288 -1.06 1.35 36.52
N ASP A 289 -0.64 1.91 37.65
CA ASP A 289 -0.90 3.32 37.92
C ASP A 289 -0.30 4.19 36.81
N HIS A 290 -1.11 5.13 36.33
CA HIS A 290 -0.77 6.06 35.25
C HIS A 290 -0.43 5.40 33.90
N VAL A 291 -0.77 4.11 33.69
CA VAL A 291 -0.52 3.38 32.44
C VAL A 291 -1.73 2.56 31.99
N TRP A 292 -2.13 2.75 30.73
CA TRP A 292 -3.18 1.97 30.07
C TRP A 292 -2.66 1.32 28.80
N TYR A 293 -3.23 0.18 28.43
CA TYR A 293 -2.90 -0.56 27.23
C TYR A 293 -4.15 -0.84 26.39
N SER A 294 -4.04 -0.65 25.07
CA SER A 294 -5.15 -0.74 24.12
C SER A 294 -4.77 -1.60 22.91
N GLY A 295 -4.35 -2.84 23.16
CA GLY A 295 -4.09 -3.87 22.14
C GLY A 295 -3.23 -3.35 20.98
N GLY A 296 -1.99 -2.97 21.30
CA GLY A 296 -1.02 -2.41 20.36
C GLY A 296 -0.72 -0.91 20.50
N ALA A 297 -1.29 -0.26 21.52
CA ALA A 297 -0.89 1.08 21.94
C ALA A 297 -0.85 1.17 23.47
N THR A 298 0.11 1.90 24.02
CA THR A 298 0.22 2.15 25.47
C THR A 298 0.06 3.65 25.73
N ILE A 299 -0.67 4.03 26.77
CA ILE A 299 -0.89 5.43 27.14
C ILE A 299 -0.33 5.65 28.55
N PHE A 300 0.48 6.69 28.69
CA PHE A 300 1.09 7.13 29.95
C PHE A 300 0.47 8.45 30.37
N GLU A 301 0.08 8.55 31.63
CA GLU A 301 -0.32 9.80 32.27
C GLU A 301 0.89 10.47 32.92
N PHE A 302 0.95 11.78 32.77
CA PHE A 302 1.87 12.74 33.40
C PHE A 302 1.04 13.81 34.12
N ASP A 303 1.65 14.69 34.92
CA ASP A 303 1.01 15.71 35.75
C ASP A 303 0.00 16.58 34.99
N ASP A 304 0.35 17.01 33.77
CA ASP A 304 -0.43 17.95 32.96
C ASP A 304 -0.89 17.39 31.59
N HIS A 305 -0.37 16.22 31.17
CA HIS A 305 -0.65 15.65 29.85
C HIS A 305 -0.67 14.12 29.82
N MET A 306 -0.97 13.58 28.65
CA MET A 306 -0.82 12.17 28.32
C MET A 306 0.18 12.01 27.16
N THR A 307 0.89 10.88 27.15
CA THR A 307 1.80 10.45 26.08
C THR A 307 1.41 9.04 25.63
N MET A 308 1.39 8.79 24.33
CA MET A 308 1.02 7.47 23.78
C MET A 308 2.23 6.82 23.11
N PHE A 309 2.44 5.53 23.33
CA PHE A 309 3.29 4.68 22.55
C PHE A 309 2.45 3.94 21.50
N GLU A 310 2.75 4.36 20.27
CA GLU A 310 2.50 3.82 18.93
C GLU A 310 1.29 4.30 18.11
N ALA A 311 1.57 4.58 16.83
CA ALA A 311 0.68 4.98 15.74
C ALA A 311 0.16 3.79 14.89
N TYR A 312 0.15 2.60 15.49
CA TYR A 312 -0.19 1.35 14.83
C TYR A 312 -1.65 1.33 14.34
N GLY A 313 -1.85 0.80 13.12
CA GLY A 313 -3.18 0.50 12.58
C GLY A 313 -3.92 1.68 11.91
N GLY A 314 -3.22 2.77 11.58
CA GLY A 314 -3.67 3.76 10.62
C GLY A 314 -4.48 4.93 11.17
N ASP A 315 -4.83 5.85 10.26
CA ASP A 315 -5.44 7.15 10.55
C ASP A 315 -6.70 7.07 11.44
N ALA A 316 -7.68 6.24 11.07
CA ALA A 316 -8.93 6.09 11.84
C ALA A 316 -8.70 5.53 13.26
N ARG A 317 -7.78 4.58 13.40
CA ARG A 317 -7.44 3.99 14.70
C ARG A 317 -6.75 5.00 15.61
N VAL A 318 -5.77 5.74 15.09
CA VAL A 318 -5.06 6.75 15.88
C VAL A 318 -5.99 7.90 16.30
N GLN A 319 -6.89 8.37 15.44
CA GLN A 319 -7.89 9.37 15.85
C GLN A 319 -8.81 8.85 16.99
N ALA A 320 -9.19 7.58 16.95
CA ALA A 320 -9.96 6.95 18.01
C ALA A 320 -9.15 6.79 19.30
N LEU A 321 -7.86 6.45 19.23
CA LEU A 321 -6.95 6.41 20.38
C LEU A 321 -6.71 7.79 21.00
N VAL A 322 -6.56 8.85 20.19
CA VAL A 322 -6.48 10.25 20.67
C VAL A 322 -7.75 10.60 21.45
N THR A 323 -8.92 10.26 20.89
CA THR A 323 -10.21 10.50 21.53
C THR A 323 -10.35 9.73 22.85
N LEU A 324 -9.91 8.47 22.87
CA LEU A 324 -9.91 7.63 24.07
C LEU A 324 -8.98 8.21 25.14
N ALA A 325 -7.73 8.52 24.79
CA ALA A 325 -6.73 9.06 25.71
C ALA A 325 -7.21 10.35 26.39
N ASN A 326 -7.83 11.26 25.63
CA ASN A 326 -8.38 12.52 26.15
C ASN A 326 -9.58 12.35 27.11
N ARG A 327 -10.10 11.13 27.27
CA ARG A 327 -11.22 10.80 28.17
C ARG A 327 -10.80 9.97 29.38
N LEU A 328 -9.56 9.46 29.40
CA LEU A 328 -9.09 8.59 30.48
C LEU A 328 -8.95 9.35 31.80
N VAL A 329 -8.43 10.58 31.73
CA VAL A 329 -8.18 11.41 32.92
C VAL A 329 -8.73 12.83 32.69
N PRO A 330 -9.70 13.30 33.50
CA PRO A 330 -10.24 14.64 33.37
C PRO A 330 -9.17 15.74 33.40
N GLY A 331 -9.26 16.69 32.47
CA GLY A 331 -8.34 17.83 32.38
C GLY A 331 -7.03 17.56 31.63
N LYS A 332 -6.67 16.30 31.39
CA LYS A 332 -5.43 15.94 30.67
C LYS A 332 -5.71 15.58 29.21
N ARG A 333 -4.80 15.96 28.33
CA ARG A 333 -4.88 15.68 26.89
C ARG A 333 -3.65 14.93 26.41
N LEU A 334 -3.83 14.10 25.40
CA LEU A 334 -2.74 13.52 24.63
C LEU A 334 -2.02 14.65 23.87
N THR A 335 -0.73 14.83 24.17
CA THR A 335 0.10 15.88 23.54
C THR A 335 1.33 15.30 22.84
N GLN A 336 1.70 14.05 23.14
CA GLN A 336 2.90 13.40 22.62
C GLN A 336 2.60 11.99 22.12
N LEU A 337 3.34 11.58 21.07
CA LEU A 337 3.31 10.25 20.50
C LEU A 337 4.73 9.73 20.35
N ILE A 338 5.03 8.62 21.01
CA ILE A 338 6.24 7.83 20.77
C ILE A 338 5.95 6.87 19.63
N VAL A 339 6.75 6.95 18.56
CA VAL A 339 6.73 6.02 17.43
C VAL A 339 8.00 5.19 17.51
N SER A 340 7.86 3.88 17.68
CA SER A 340 8.97 2.95 17.88
C SER A 340 9.97 3.02 16.75
N HIS A 341 9.51 2.88 15.50
CA HIS A 341 10.32 2.96 14.29
C HIS A 341 9.46 3.28 13.05
N HIS A 342 10.10 3.50 11.91
CA HIS A 342 9.46 4.05 10.70
C HIS A 342 8.75 3.03 9.79
N HIS A 343 8.72 1.73 10.14
CA HIS A 343 8.04 0.75 9.29
C HIS A 343 6.56 1.13 9.15
N PHE A 344 6.01 0.94 7.95
CA PHE A 344 4.74 1.53 7.54
C PHE A 344 3.53 1.01 8.30
N ASP A 345 3.64 -0.13 8.98
CA ASP A 345 2.62 -0.65 9.89
C ASP A 345 2.63 0.07 11.25
N HIS A 346 3.80 0.51 11.72
CA HIS A 346 3.98 1.29 12.96
C HIS A 346 3.77 2.79 12.72
N SER A 347 4.15 3.31 11.55
CA SER A 347 3.98 4.72 11.20
C SER A 347 2.63 5.06 10.54
N ALA A 348 1.75 4.06 10.31
CA ALA A 348 0.52 4.22 9.54
C ALA A 348 -0.40 5.36 10.03
N GLY A 349 -0.36 5.69 11.32
CA GLY A 349 -1.15 6.76 11.92
C GLY A 349 -0.39 8.06 12.22
N VAL A 350 0.87 8.19 11.80
CA VAL A 350 1.70 9.39 12.05
C VAL A 350 1.05 10.66 11.52
N ARG A 351 0.47 10.61 10.30
CA ARG A 351 -0.19 11.77 9.71
C ARG A 351 -1.40 12.23 10.55
N ALA A 352 -2.20 11.29 11.06
CA ALA A 352 -3.29 11.61 11.99
C ALA A 352 -2.80 12.21 13.31
N ALA A 353 -1.70 11.70 13.86
CA ALA A 353 -1.09 12.23 15.07
C ALA A 353 -0.62 13.69 14.90
N VAL A 354 0.03 13.99 13.78
CA VAL A 354 0.45 15.37 13.47
C VAL A 354 -0.77 16.27 13.26
N ALA A 355 -1.81 15.79 12.56
CA ALA A 355 -3.06 16.53 12.39
C ALA A 355 -3.76 16.85 13.73
N ALA A 356 -3.58 15.99 14.73
CA ALA A 356 -4.06 16.22 16.10
C ALA A 356 -3.14 17.16 16.93
N GLY A 357 -2.06 17.66 16.34
CA GLY A 357 -1.10 18.58 16.95
C GLY A 357 -0.08 17.93 17.88
N LEU A 358 0.01 16.59 17.86
CA LEU A 358 0.90 15.82 18.75
C LEU A 358 2.37 16.05 18.40
N THR A 359 3.22 16.03 19.43
CA THR A 359 4.68 16.00 19.26
C THR A 359 5.15 14.56 19.11
N LEU A 360 5.85 14.27 18.01
CA LEU A 360 6.41 12.94 17.77
C LEU A 360 7.73 12.77 18.53
N ILE A 361 7.92 11.61 19.12
CA ILE A 361 9.12 11.17 19.81
C ILE A 361 9.59 9.87 19.16
N SER A 362 10.81 9.85 18.65
CA SER A 362 11.40 8.63 18.06
C SER A 362 12.92 8.78 17.96
N ARG A 363 13.62 7.73 17.51
CA ARG A 363 15.05 7.82 17.23
C ARG A 363 15.32 8.93 16.22
N ARG A 364 16.39 9.70 16.44
CA ARG A 364 16.84 10.78 15.54
C ARG A 364 16.89 10.36 14.06
N GLY A 365 17.33 9.13 13.75
CA GLY A 365 17.40 8.62 12.39
C GLY A 365 16.05 8.55 11.65
N ASN A 366 14.92 8.52 12.36
CA ASN A 366 13.59 8.50 11.75
C ASN A 366 13.05 9.91 11.42
N GLU A 367 13.68 11.00 11.88
CA GLU A 367 13.14 12.36 11.68
C GLU A 367 12.94 12.69 10.20
N GLY A 368 13.91 12.32 9.36
CA GLY A 368 13.86 12.60 7.93
C GLY A 368 12.66 11.95 7.23
N ILE A 369 12.42 10.67 7.49
CA ILE A 369 11.30 9.95 6.86
C ILE A 369 9.95 10.43 7.41
N PHE A 370 9.83 10.74 8.71
CA PHE A 370 8.59 11.32 9.24
C PHE A 370 8.32 12.71 8.68
N ARG A 371 9.37 13.51 8.42
CA ARG A 371 9.25 14.80 7.73
C ARG A 371 8.73 14.61 6.30
N GLU A 372 9.27 13.65 5.55
CA GLU A 372 8.75 13.30 4.22
C GLU A 372 7.28 12.85 4.27
N MET A 373 6.94 11.92 5.17
CA MET A 373 5.57 11.42 5.34
C MET A 373 4.57 12.55 5.62
N THR A 374 4.94 13.51 6.48
CA THR A 374 4.05 14.58 6.95
C THR A 374 4.02 15.79 6.03
N SER A 375 5.06 16.02 5.21
CA SER A 375 5.07 17.09 4.22
C SER A 375 4.36 16.73 2.92
N ARG A 376 4.13 15.44 2.64
CA ARG A 376 3.49 15.01 1.39
C ARG A 376 2.01 15.42 1.34
N PRO A 377 1.51 15.86 0.17
CA PRO A 377 0.12 16.27 0.01
C PRO A 377 -0.83 15.08 0.10
N ALA A 378 -2.05 15.34 0.55
CA ALA A 378 -3.21 14.45 0.45
C ALA A 378 -4.41 15.28 -0.01
N THR A 379 -4.37 15.74 -1.26
CA THR A 379 -5.35 16.66 -1.84
C THR A 379 -6.45 15.91 -2.57
N GLN A 380 -6.12 14.82 -3.28
CA GLN A 380 -7.08 13.97 -3.96
C GLN A 380 -7.78 13.02 -2.98
N PHE A 381 -7.03 12.51 -1.99
CA PHE A 381 -7.58 11.66 -0.93
C PHE A 381 -7.26 12.23 0.46
N PRO A 382 -7.96 13.30 0.91
CA PRO A 382 -7.64 13.96 2.17
C PRO A 382 -7.81 13.07 3.41
N ASP A 383 -6.67 12.65 3.97
CA ASP A 383 -6.58 12.08 5.31
C ASP A 383 -6.70 13.18 6.39
N ALA A 384 -6.50 12.84 7.67
CA ALA A 384 -6.63 13.83 8.74
C ALA A 384 -5.67 15.01 8.56
N LEU A 385 -4.43 14.78 8.10
CA LEU A 385 -3.43 15.84 7.92
C LEU A 385 -3.70 16.69 6.68
N GLY A 386 -4.17 16.07 5.58
CA GLY A 386 -4.63 16.82 4.41
C GLY A 386 -5.79 17.75 4.73
N ARG A 387 -6.69 17.34 5.62
CA ARG A 387 -7.84 18.15 6.09
C ARG A 387 -7.46 19.20 7.14
N ASN A 388 -6.51 18.90 8.02
CA ASN A 388 -6.02 19.82 9.05
C ASN A 388 -4.48 19.85 9.04
N PRO A 389 -3.85 20.61 8.14
CA PRO A 389 -2.40 20.70 8.05
C PRO A 389 -1.81 21.24 9.35
N GLN A 390 -0.83 20.52 9.89
CA GLN A 390 -0.09 20.90 11.09
C GLN A 390 1.40 20.63 10.86
N PRO A 391 2.30 21.44 11.44
CA PRO A 391 3.73 21.18 11.32
C PRO A 391 4.13 19.93 12.13
N LEU A 392 5.09 19.17 11.60
CA LEU A 392 5.76 18.14 12.39
C LEU A 392 6.53 18.79 13.55
N LYS A 393 6.15 18.43 14.77
CA LYS A 393 6.94 18.66 15.99
C LYS A 393 7.64 17.36 16.34
N PHE A 394 8.95 17.41 16.57
CA PHE A 394 9.76 16.22 16.78
C PHE A 394 10.71 16.39 17.95
N ILE A 395 10.74 15.42 18.87
CA ILE A 395 11.73 15.30 19.93
C ILE A 395 12.60 14.08 19.59
N PRO A 396 13.89 14.30 19.25
CA PRO A 396 14.78 13.19 18.95
C PRO A 396 15.17 12.44 20.22
N VAL A 397 15.08 11.12 20.16
CA VAL A 397 15.76 10.22 21.09
C VAL A 397 17.14 9.93 20.52
N ASP A 398 18.18 10.25 21.29
CA ASP A 398 19.54 9.79 21.02
C ASP A 398 19.70 8.35 21.50
N ASP A 399 20.57 8.08 22.46
CA ASP A 399 20.61 6.76 23.09
C ASP A 399 19.49 6.57 24.13
N ARG A 400 19.15 7.66 24.85
CA ARG A 400 18.12 7.70 25.89
C ARG A 400 17.40 9.05 25.87
N LEU A 401 16.11 9.03 26.17
CA LEU A 401 15.33 10.18 26.60
C LEU A 401 14.53 9.78 27.85
N LYS A 402 14.43 10.66 28.84
CA LYS A 402 13.60 10.44 30.03
C LYS A 402 12.46 11.45 30.05
N LEU A 403 11.23 10.95 30.14
CA LEU A 403 10.03 11.75 30.43
C LEU A 403 9.70 11.54 31.90
N LYS A 404 9.68 12.61 32.71
CA LYS A 404 9.48 12.50 34.16
C LYS A 404 8.84 13.75 34.75
N ASP A 405 7.90 13.53 35.67
CA ASP A 405 7.35 14.55 36.56
C ASP A 405 6.94 13.95 37.93
N GLY A 406 5.99 14.59 38.64
CA GLY A 406 5.49 14.11 39.94
C GLY A 406 4.56 12.89 39.85
N THR A 407 3.98 12.61 38.67
CA THR A 407 3.03 11.51 38.43
C THR A 407 3.73 10.26 37.90
N ASN A 408 4.66 10.41 36.94
CA ASN A 408 5.20 9.25 36.24
C ASN A 408 6.65 9.45 35.76
N GLU A 409 7.34 8.33 35.53
CA GLU A 409 8.67 8.28 34.92
C GLU A 409 8.67 7.22 33.81
N VAL A 410 8.98 7.65 32.58
CA VAL A 410 9.10 6.80 31.40
C VAL A 410 10.46 7.03 30.77
N ASP A 411 11.29 5.99 30.75
CA ASP A 411 12.56 5.98 30.03
C ASP A 411 12.34 5.46 28.61
N ILE A 412 12.87 6.17 27.63
CA ILE A 412 12.84 5.78 26.21
C ILE A 412 14.27 5.51 25.78
N TYR A 413 14.52 4.34 25.20
CA TYR A 413 15.85 3.85 24.87
C TYR A 413 15.94 3.50 23.39
N HIS A 414 17.08 3.80 22.76
CA HIS A 414 17.44 3.21 21.47
C HIS A 414 17.55 1.69 21.62
N VAL A 415 16.89 0.96 20.75
CA VAL A 415 17.01 -0.50 20.67
C VAL A 415 18.40 -0.91 20.16
N ILE A 416 19.05 -1.82 20.87
CA ILE A 416 20.31 -2.45 20.45
C ILE A 416 20.10 -3.93 20.05
N GLY A 417 21.08 -4.49 19.32
CA GLY A 417 21.11 -5.92 18.99
C GLY A 417 20.01 -6.39 18.04
N ASN A 418 19.42 -5.49 17.25
CA ASN A 418 18.30 -5.78 16.36
C ASN A 418 18.68 -5.53 14.88
N ASN A 419 18.50 -6.54 14.03
CA ASN A 419 18.82 -6.48 12.59
C ASN A 419 17.59 -6.22 11.69
N HIS A 420 16.40 -6.04 12.27
CA HIS A 420 15.17 -5.72 11.55
C HIS A 420 14.91 -4.21 11.49
N MET A 421 15.29 -3.49 12.55
CA MET A 421 15.04 -2.05 12.76
C MET A 421 16.24 -1.36 13.44
N ALA A 422 17.04 -0.60 12.67
CA ALA A 422 18.24 0.07 13.18
C ALA A 422 17.93 1.30 14.07
N ASP A 423 16.86 2.03 13.72
CA ASP A 423 16.47 3.28 14.36
C ASP A 423 15.25 3.11 15.27
N ALA A 424 15.17 2.01 16.01
CA ALA A 424 14.03 1.74 16.88
C ALA A 424 14.19 2.29 18.30
N VAL A 425 13.08 2.63 18.95
CA VAL A 425 13.03 2.91 20.39
C VAL A 425 12.06 1.98 21.12
N LEU A 426 12.39 1.68 22.38
CA LEU A 426 11.50 1.03 23.34
C LEU A 426 11.27 1.98 24.53
N ALA A 427 10.22 1.74 25.31
CA ALA A 427 9.96 2.48 26.54
C ALA A 427 9.95 1.56 27.76
N HIS A 428 10.39 2.07 28.91
CA HIS A 428 10.40 1.38 30.20
C HIS A 428 9.74 2.27 31.25
N VAL A 429 8.86 1.68 32.07
CA VAL A 429 8.21 2.35 33.20
C VAL A 429 8.75 1.74 34.50
N PRO A 430 9.72 2.38 35.18
CA PRO A 430 10.44 1.77 36.29
C PRO A 430 9.54 1.40 37.48
N ALA A 431 8.61 2.29 37.85
CA ALA A 431 7.73 2.11 39.01
C ALA A 431 6.90 0.81 38.92
N SER A 432 6.51 0.43 37.70
CA SER A 432 5.64 -0.71 37.43
C SER A 432 6.37 -1.86 36.73
N SER A 433 7.69 -1.74 36.52
CA SER A 433 8.53 -2.72 35.81
C SER A 433 7.94 -3.15 34.45
N LEU A 434 7.40 -2.19 33.69
CA LEU A 434 6.81 -2.44 32.37
C LEU A 434 7.83 -2.14 31.27
N LEU A 435 7.90 -3.00 30.26
CA LEU A 435 8.59 -2.72 29.00
C LEU A 435 7.56 -2.58 27.87
N VAL A 436 7.65 -1.52 27.08
CA VAL A 436 6.82 -1.28 25.91
C VAL A 436 7.70 -1.31 24.67
N GLU A 437 7.36 -2.15 23.71
CA GLU A 437 8.19 -2.39 22.55
C GLU A 437 7.39 -2.70 21.29
N ALA A 438 8.05 -2.59 20.15
CA ALA A 438 7.55 -3.00 18.85
C ALA A 438 8.62 -3.82 18.14
N ASP A 439 8.24 -4.97 17.59
CA ASP A 439 9.13 -5.87 16.83
C ASP A 439 10.40 -6.35 17.55
N LEU A 440 10.53 -6.21 18.88
CA LEU A 440 11.53 -6.99 19.62
C LEU A 440 11.05 -8.44 19.75
N THR A 441 9.76 -8.63 19.97
CA THR A 441 9.14 -9.96 20.17
C THR A 441 7.65 -9.96 19.84
N THR A 442 7.12 -11.14 19.56
CA THR A 442 5.70 -11.48 19.71
C THR A 442 5.56 -12.98 19.83
N GLN A 443 4.54 -13.42 20.57
CA GLN A 443 4.35 -14.79 21.00
C GLN A 443 3.91 -15.71 19.84
N ASN A 444 3.37 -15.14 18.78
CA ASN A 444 2.81 -15.88 17.64
C ASN A 444 3.74 -15.96 16.41
N TRP A 445 4.98 -15.50 16.52
CA TRP A 445 5.97 -15.72 15.47
C TRP A 445 6.44 -17.18 15.43
N ASP A 446 6.87 -17.60 14.24
CA ASP A 446 7.46 -18.92 14.02
C ASP A 446 8.97 -18.90 14.32
N TYR A 447 9.62 -17.78 13.99
CA TYR A 447 11.06 -17.61 14.05
C TYR A 447 11.43 -16.32 14.76
N GLN A 448 12.55 -16.36 15.47
CA GLN A 448 13.15 -15.18 16.07
C GLN A 448 14.61 -15.05 15.59
N TRP A 449 14.84 -14.09 14.71
CA TRP A 449 16.12 -13.85 14.03
C TRP A 449 17.05 -12.92 14.80
N TRP A 450 16.51 -12.19 15.77
CA TRP A 450 17.22 -11.30 16.67
C TRP A 450 16.97 -11.70 18.13
N GLY A 451 17.06 -13.01 18.42
CA GLY A 451 16.63 -13.59 19.70
C GLY A 451 17.32 -13.04 20.94
N GLY A 452 18.55 -12.54 20.82
CA GLY A 452 19.22 -11.87 21.94
C GLY A 452 18.70 -10.47 22.24
N SER A 453 18.11 -9.78 21.24
CA SER A 453 17.81 -8.34 21.29
C SER A 453 16.97 -7.94 22.49
N TYR A 454 15.94 -8.72 22.84
CA TYR A 454 15.07 -8.41 23.98
C TYR A 454 15.84 -8.35 25.30
N MET A 455 16.60 -9.41 25.60
CA MET A 455 17.38 -9.50 26.84
C MET A 455 18.62 -8.61 26.82
N ASP A 456 19.26 -8.43 25.66
CA ASP A 456 20.39 -7.51 25.51
C ASP A 456 20.02 -6.09 25.91
N ASN A 457 18.83 -5.62 25.51
CA ASN A 457 18.36 -4.29 25.92
C ASN A 457 18.08 -4.23 27.44
N ILE A 458 17.43 -5.25 28.03
CA ILE A 458 17.16 -5.28 29.47
C ILE A 458 18.45 -5.20 30.28
N GLU A 459 19.44 -6.03 29.92
CA GLU A 459 20.70 -6.16 30.65
C GLU A 459 21.62 -4.95 30.42
N HIS A 460 21.76 -4.50 29.17
CA HIS A 460 22.57 -3.33 28.83
C HIS A 460 22.08 -2.07 29.55
N ARG A 461 20.75 -1.88 29.61
CA ARG A 461 20.12 -0.74 30.28
C ARG A 461 20.02 -0.91 31.79
N LYS A 462 20.26 -2.12 32.31
CA LYS A 462 20.14 -2.47 33.73
C LYS A 462 18.74 -2.17 34.28
N ILE A 463 17.71 -2.46 33.49
CA ILE A 463 16.30 -2.21 33.83
C ILE A 463 15.64 -3.46 34.38
N LYS A 464 14.69 -3.27 35.31
CA LYS A 464 13.84 -4.37 35.81
C LYS A 464 12.56 -4.42 34.99
N VAL A 465 12.25 -5.60 34.45
CA VAL A 465 11.04 -5.85 33.67
C VAL A 465 10.31 -7.06 34.23
N VAL A 466 9.00 -6.92 34.42
CA VAL A 466 8.08 -7.98 34.85
C VAL A 466 7.04 -8.26 33.76
N THR A 467 6.56 -7.21 33.09
CA THR A 467 5.50 -7.32 32.08
C THR A 467 5.89 -6.58 30.80
N ASN A 468 5.67 -7.24 29.67
CA ASN A 468 5.86 -6.71 28.33
C ASN A 468 4.54 -6.23 27.72
N LEU A 469 4.56 -5.05 27.11
CA LEU A 469 3.47 -4.44 26.37
C LEU A 469 3.91 -4.27 24.91
N ALA A 470 3.72 -5.32 24.10
CA ALA A 470 4.13 -5.29 22.70
C ALA A 470 3.09 -4.56 21.83
N VAL A 471 3.52 -3.89 20.77
CA VAL A 471 2.62 -3.33 19.75
C VAL A 471 1.85 -4.43 19.01
N HIS A 472 2.47 -5.59 18.78
CA HIS A 472 1.83 -6.72 18.10
C HIS A 472 1.11 -7.70 19.04
N ALA A 473 0.98 -7.37 20.33
CA ALA A 473 0.20 -8.16 21.27
C ALA A 473 -1.23 -7.59 21.43
N GLN A 474 -2.16 -8.44 21.86
CA GLN A 474 -3.51 -7.99 22.23
C GLN A 474 -3.64 -7.75 23.74
N GLN A 475 -2.71 -8.29 24.53
CA GLN A 475 -2.74 -8.31 25.99
C GLN A 475 -1.31 -8.09 26.52
N PRO A 476 -1.15 -7.56 27.74
CA PRO A 476 0.13 -7.59 28.46
C PRO A 476 0.62 -9.03 28.65
N VAL A 477 1.93 -9.26 28.56
CA VAL A 477 2.51 -10.61 28.68
C VAL A 477 3.67 -10.63 29.69
N PRO A 478 3.68 -11.56 30.66
CA PRO A 478 4.80 -11.70 31.59
C PRO A 478 6.13 -11.98 30.89
N ILE A 479 7.23 -11.44 31.44
CA ILE A 479 8.57 -11.63 30.85
C ILE A 479 8.96 -13.10 30.68
N ALA A 480 8.56 -13.98 31.60
CA ALA A 480 8.87 -15.41 31.50
C ALA A 480 8.23 -16.06 30.26
N GLU A 481 7.01 -15.65 29.90
CA GLU A 481 6.34 -16.14 28.69
C GLU A 481 7.00 -15.57 27.42
N ILE A 482 7.45 -14.31 27.46
CA ILE A 482 8.23 -13.71 26.37
C ILE A 482 9.53 -14.47 26.12
N VAL A 483 10.32 -14.71 27.17
CA VAL A 483 11.59 -15.43 27.07
C VAL A 483 11.36 -16.83 26.54
N SER A 484 10.39 -17.56 27.09
CA SER A 484 10.01 -18.90 26.61
C SER A 484 9.59 -18.91 25.13
N ALA A 485 8.83 -17.91 24.68
CA ALA A 485 8.45 -17.76 23.29
C ALA A 485 9.68 -17.50 22.39
N ILE A 486 10.57 -16.60 22.79
CA ILE A 486 11.82 -16.31 22.06
C ILE A 486 12.68 -17.56 21.94
N GLU A 487 12.89 -18.31 23.03
CA GLU A 487 13.69 -19.53 23.04
C GLU A 487 13.13 -20.57 22.07
N LYS A 488 11.81 -20.79 22.08
CA LYS A 488 11.15 -21.69 21.13
C LYS A 488 11.33 -21.24 19.68
N GLN A 489 11.19 -19.93 19.41
CA GLN A 489 11.29 -19.36 18.07
C GLN A 489 12.73 -19.36 17.54
N VAL A 490 13.72 -19.25 18.44
CA VAL A 490 15.15 -19.41 18.13
C VAL A 490 15.44 -20.83 17.67
N VAL A 491 14.95 -21.83 18.42
CA VAL A 491 15.06 -23.25 18.01
C VAL A 491 14.38 -23.47 16.66
N GLY A 492 13.20 -22.88 16.45
CA GLY A 492 12.49 -22.94 15.16
C GLY A 492 13.32 -22.38 13.99
N ALA A 493 14.02 -21.26 14.20
CA ALA A 493 14.89 -20.66 13.19
C ALA A 493 16.14 -21.53 12.91
N GLN A 494 16.77 -22.08 13.95
CA GLN A 494 17.89 -23.01 13.84
C GLN A 494 17.51 -24.27 13.06
N GLU A 495 16.39 -24.91 13.43
CA GLU A 495 15.89 -26.10 12.73
C GLU A 495 15.60 -25.80 11.26
N MET A 496 14.99 -24.64 10.97
CA MET A 496 14.72 -24.24 9.60
C MET A 496 16.02 -24.06 8.80
N CYS A 497 17.04 -23.42 9.38
CA CYS A 497 18.35 -23.29 8.74
C CYS A 497 19.05 -24.64 8.53
N ALA A 498 18.96 -25.57 9.50
CA ALA A 498 19.49 -26.91 9.36
C ALA A 498 18.80 -27.69 8.22
N ARG A 499 17.46 -27.58 8.11
CA ARG A 499 16.69 -28.18 7.01
C ARG A 499 17.04 -27.55 5.67
N ALA A 500 17.21 -26.22 5.61
CA ALA A 500 17.63 -25.53 4.40
C ALA A 500 19.02 -26.00 3.95
N ALA A 501 19.98 -26.12 4.88
CA ALA A 501 21.32 -26.63 4.59
C ALA A 501 21.28 -28.09 4.10
N ALA A 502 20.53 -28.96 4.77
CA ALA A 502 20.36 -30.36 4.38
C ALA A 502 19.71 -30.50 2.98
N ALA A 503 18.77 -29.61 2.65
CA ALA A 503 18.15 -29.53 1.33
C ALA A 503 19.00 -28.79 0.28
N GLN A 504 20.22 -28.36 0.63
CA GLN A 504 21.09 -27.54 -0.22
C GLN A 504 20.40 -26.28 -0.79
N PHE A 505 19.51 -25.71 0.01
CA PHE A 505 18.73 -24.53 -0.33
C PHE A 505 19.28 -23.30 0.39
N PHE A 506 19.50 -22.22 -0.37
CA PHE A 506 19.94 -20.95 0.21
C PHE A 506 18.77 -20.22 0.87
N GLN A 507 18.91 -19.94 2.16
CA GLN A 507 17.94 -19.16 2.92
C GLN A 507 18.59 -17.93 3.57
N PRO A 508 18.06 -16.71 3.31
CA PRO A 508 18.56 -15.50 3.96
C PRO A 508 18.56 -15.62 5.48
N GLY A 509 19.69 -15.24 6.09
CA GLY A 509 19.90 -15.31 7.53
C GLY A 509 20.41 -16.65 8.07
N CYS A 510 20.58 -17.67 7.21
CA CYS A 510 21.15 -18.94 7.62
C CYS A 510 22.67 -19.01 7.35
N PRO A 511 23.48 -19.62 8.25
CA PRO A 511 23.10 -20.07 9.59
C PRO A 511 22.73 -18.87 10.49
N VAL A 512 21.78 -19.07 11.40
CA VAL A 512 21.39 -18.01 12.33
C VAL A 512 22.57 -17.63 13.23
N GLN A 513 22.69 -16.34 13.49
CA GLN A 513 23.69 -15.80 14.40
C GLN A 513 23.00 -14.96 15.45
N TYR A 514 23.34 -15.21 16.71
CA TYR A 514 22.78 -14.48 17.85
C TYR A 514 23.89 -13.74 18.58
N THR A 515 23.52 -12.63 19.20
CA THR A 515 24.40 -11.78 20.02
C THR A 515 24.83 -12.44 21.33
N ARG A 516 24.20 -13.56 21.69
CA ARG A 516 24.47 -14.35 22.90
C ARG A 516 24.18 -15.83 22.66
N ALA A 517 24.67 -16.67 23.57
CA ALA A 517 24.26 -18.08 23.62
C ALA A 517 22.76 -18.17 23.96
N LEU A 518 22.04 -18.97 23.17
CA LEU A 518 20.60 -19.23 23.29
C LEU A 518 20.36 -20.74 23.16
N PRO A 519 19.20 -21.28 23.55
CA PRO A 519 18.93 -22.71 23.41
C PRO A 519 19.25 -23.23 22.00
N GLY A 520 19.95 -24.37 21.94
CA GLY A 520 20.39 -24.97 20.67
C GLY A 520 21.63 -24.34 20.03
N THR A 521 22.25 -23.30 20.62
CA THR A 521 23.58 -22.81 20.19
C THR A 521 24.67 -23.53 20.99
N ASN A 522 25.34 -24.51 20.40
CA ASN A 522 26.57 -25.10 20.94
C ASN A 522 27.80 -24.43 20.33
#